data_AF-A0A496U1M1-F1
#
_entry.id   AF-A0A496U1M1-F1
#
_cell.length_a   1.000
_cell.length_b   1.000
_cell.length_c   1.000
_cell.angle_alpha   90.00
_cell.angle_beta   90.00
_cell.angle_gamma   90.00
#
_symmetry.space_group_name_H-M   'P 1'
#
loop_
_entity.id
_entity.type
_entity.pdbx_description
1 polymer ?
#
loop_
_entity_poly.entity_id
_entity_poly.type
_entity_poly.pdbx_seq_one_letter_code
_entity_poly.pdbx_strand_id
1 'polypeptide(L)' 'LSAGSDGTDGPTDAAGAFAFGDTVARGQNKGLDAQAYLQNNDSYHYFKAIGDLFQSGPTGTNVMDLQIILVQQPEN' A
#
# COMPACT_ATOMS: atom_id res chain seq x y z
N LEU A 1 4.34 -1.04 5.61
CA LEU A 1 4.77 -0.33 4.38
C LEU A 1 5.46 -1.34 3.49
N SER A 2 5.05 -1.40 2.23
CA SER A 2 5.76 -2.09 1.15
C SER A 2 6.08 -1.04 0.09
N ALA A 3 7.34 -0.92 -0.33
CA ALA A 3 7.73 0.05 -1.35
C ALA A 3 8.94 -0.40 -2.20
N GLY A 4 8.86 -0.19 -3.50
CA GLY A 4 9.98 -0.26 -4.43
C GLY A 4 10.93 0.93 -4.22
N SER A 5 12.23 0.65 -4.07
CA SER A 5 13.23 1.69 -3.80
C SER A 5 13.47 2.63 -4.98
N ASP A 6 13.05 2.26 -6.20
CA ASP A 6 13.10 3.12 -7.39
C ASP A 6 11.99 4.18 -7.45
N GLY A 7 11.02 4.07 -6.56
CA GLY A 7 9.88 4.97 -6.47
C GLY A 7 8.68 4.53 -7.31
N THR A 8 8.71 3.32 -7.85
CA THR A 8 7.63 2.72 -8.66
C THR A 8 7.28 1.30 -8.20
N ASP A 9 6.01 0.94 -8.30
CA ASP A 9 5.48 -0.41 -8.10
C ASP A 9 4.54 -0.76 -9.26
N GLY A 10 4.95 -1.75 -10.06
CA GLY A 10 4.28 -2.09 -11.31
C GLY A 10 4.16 -0.90 -12.29
N PRO A 11 3.16 -0.91 -13.18
CA PRO A 11 2.92 0.19 -14.14
C PRO A 11 2.11 1.33 -13.50
N THR A 12 2.56 1.86 -12.35
CA THR A 12 1.83 2.88 -11.59
C THR A 12 2.71 4.08 -11.21
N ASP A 13 2.09 5.12 -10.66
CA ASP A 13 2.74 6.31 -10.11
C ASP A 13 3.01 6.22 -8.60
N ALA A 14 2.83 5.04 -8.01
CA ALA A 14 3.11 4.77 -6.60
C ALA A 14 4.39 3.95 -6.48
N ALA A 15 5.15 4.18 -5.41
CA ALA A 15 6.24 3.29 -5.00
C ALA A 15 5.72 2.05 -4.27
N GLY A 16 4.47 2.07 -3.82
CA GLY A 16 3.82 1.00 -3.07
C GLY A 16 2.69 1.55 -2.20
N ALA A 17 2.47 0.98 -1.01
CA ALA A 17 1.39 1.42 -0.12
C ALA A 17 1.68 1.19 1.37
N PHE A 18 0.97 1.95 2.21
CA PHE A 18 0.86 1.69 3.64
C PHE A 18 -0.32 0.75 3.91
N ALA A 19 -0.12 -0.18 4.84
CA ALA A 19 -1.18 -1.02 5.37
C ALA A 19 -1.20 -0.87 6.89
N PHE A 20 -2.40 -0.77 7.45
CA PHE A 20 -2.70 -0.57 8.86
C PHE A 20 -3.68 -1.66 9.32
N GLY A 21 -3.86 -1.78 10.65
CA GLY A 21 -4.81 -2.75 11.21
C GLY A 21 -6.26 -2.54 10.78
N ASP A 22 -6.60 -1.33 10.31
CA ASP A 22 -7.95 -0.96 9.86
C ASP A 22 -8.10 -0.90 8.32
N THR A 23 -7.07 -1.24 7.54
CA THR A 23 -7.04 -1.07 6.07
C THR A 23 -8.22 -1.74 5.37
N VAL A 24 -8.59 -2.96 5.78
CA VAL A 24 -9.75 -3.68 5.21
C VAL A 24 -11.07 -3.02 5.62
N ALA A 25 -11.21 -2.66 6.90
CA ALA A 25 -12.41 -2.00 7.40
C ALA A 25 -12.66 -0.64 6.74
N ARG A 26 -11.61 0.15 6.49
CA ARG A 26 -11.71 1.43 5.74
C ARG A 26 -12.17 1.23 4.31
N GLY A 27 -11.75 0.17 3.63
CA GLY A 27 -12.26 -0.18 2.30
C GLY A 27 -13.73 -0.60 2.33
N GLN A 28 -14.10 -1.47 3.27
CA GLN A 28 -15.49 -1.91 3.46
C GLN A 28 -16.43 -0.73 3.74
N ASN A 29 -16.02 0.22 4.59
CA ASN A 29 -16.79 1.45 4.86
C ASN A 29 -16.98 2.34 3.63
N LYS A 30 -16.16 2.17 2.58
CA LYS A 30 -16.30 2.83 1.27
C LYS A 30 -16.99 1.94 0.22
N GLY A 31 -17.52 0.79 0.62
CA GLY A 31 -18.16 -0.16 -0.29
C GLY A 31 -17.19 -0.96 -1.17
N LEU A 32 -15.92 -1.05 -0.78
CA LEU A 32 -14.88 -1.81 -1.50
C LEU A 32 -14.71 -3.20 -0.88
N ASP A 33 -14.53 -4.21 -1.73
CA ASP A 33 -14.17 -5.57 -1.33
C ASP A 33 -12.68 -5.84 -1.60
N ALA A 34 -11.87 -5.82 -0.54
CA ALA A 34 -10.43 -6.04 -0.64
C ALA A 34 -10.06 -7.37 -1.32
N GLN A 35 -10.86 -8.44 -1.12
CA GLN A 35 -10.60 -9.74 -1.73
C GLN A 35 -10.84 -9.71 -3.24
N ALA A 36 -11.89 -9.02 -3.69
CA ALA A 36 -12.18 -8.85 -5.11
C ALA A 36 -11.07 -8.05 -5.82
N TYR A 37 -10.59 -6.95 -5.23
CA TYR A 37 -9.46 -6.19 -5.78
C TYR A 37 -8.18 -7.02 -5.84
N LEU A 38 -7.89 -7.82 -4.81
CA LEU A 38 -6.73 -8.71 -4.80
C LEU A 38 -6.83 -9.78 -5.91
N GLN A 39 -7.98 -10.44 -6.06
CA GLN A 39 -8.21 -11.44 -7.10
C GLN A 39 -8.10 -10.85 -8.51
N ASN A 40 -8.43 -9.57 -8.68
CA ASN A 40 -8.33 -8.87 -9.95
C ASN A 40 -6.95 -8.23 -10.21
N ASN A 41 -5.95 -8.47 -9.34
CA ASN A 41 -4.63 -7.82 -9.37
C ASN A 41 -4.72 -6.27 -9.38
N ASP A 42 -5.70 -5.73 -8.67
CA ASP A 42 -6.05 -4.31 -8.68
C ASP A 42 -5.80 -3.63 -7.32
N SER A 43 -4.69 -3.97 -6.67
CA SER A 43 -4.31 -3.38 -5.39
C SER A 43 -4.18 -1.85 -5.46
N TYR A 44 -3.67 -1.31 -6.58
CA TYR A 44 -3.48 0.12 -6.79
C TYR A 44 -4.79 0.91 -6.57
N HIS A 45 -5.89 0.53 -7.23
CA HIS A 45 -7.16 1.27 -7.10
C HIS A 45 -7.78 1.11 -5.70
N TYR A 46 -7.60 -0.03 -5.03
CA TYR A 46 -8.01 -0.20 -3.65
C TYR A 46 -7.30 0.79 -2.71
N PHE A 47 -5.97 0.79 -2.72
CA PHE A 47 -5.16 1.68 -1.87
C PHE A 47 -5.33 3.16 -2.22
N LYS A 48 -5.53 3.48 -3.51
CA LYS A 48 -5.91 4.82 -3.97
C LYS A 48 -7.23 5.28 -3.36
N ALA A 49 -8.24 4.42 -3.38
CA ALA A 49 -9.57 4.76 -2.90
C ALA A 49 -9.59 4.99 -1.37
N ILE A 50 -8.74 4.30 -0.60
CA ILE A 50 -8.63 4.52 0.86
C ILE A 50 -7.59 5.57 1.26
N GLY A 51 -6.75 6.03 0.34
CA GLY A 51 -5.80 7.14 0.53
C GLY A 51 -4.42 6.73 1.05
N ASP A 52 -4.00 5.49 0.81
CA ASP A 52 -2.83 4.88 1.45
C ASP A 52 -1.67 4.58 0.48
N LEU A 53 -1.75 5.05 -0.77
CA LEU A 53 -0.64 4.93 -1.70
C LEU A 53 0.58 5.69 -1.17
N PHE A 54 1.76 5.07 -1.29
CA PHE A 54 3.02 5.73 -1.02
C PHE A 54 3.62 6.21 -2.34
N GLN A 55 3.73 7.53 -2.50
CA GLN A 55 4.22 8.17 -3.73
C GLN A 55 5.48 8.98 -3.41
N SER A 56 6.65 8.34 -3.45
CA SER A 56 7.93 9.02 -3.27
C SER A 56 8.35 9.88 -4.46
N GLY A 57 7.80 9.58 -5.66
CA GLY A 57 8.38 9.98 -6.92
C GLY A 57 9.64 9.17 -7.27
N PRO A 58 10.22 9.36 -8.47
CA PRO A 58 11.40 8.63 -8.90
C PRO A 58 12.60 8.96 -8.01
N THR A 59 13.23 7.94 -7.45
CA THR A 59 14.35 8.13 -6.49
C THR A 59 15.72 8.20 -7.17
N GLY A 60 15.82 7.69 -8.42
CA GLY A 60 17.08 7.64 -9.18
C GLY A 60 18.04 6.51 -8.78
N THR A 61 17.59 5.55 -7.97
CA THR A 61 18.35 4.35 -7.59
C THR A 61 17.43 3.13 -7.54
N ASN A 62 17.96 1.91 -7.55
CA ASN A 62 17.16 0.70 -7.36
C ASN A 62 17.97 -0.37 -6.61
N VAL A 63 17.50 -0.72 -5.42
CA VAL A 63 18.01 -1.81 -4.57
C VAL A 63 16.89 -2.79 -4.18
N MET A 64 15.91 -2.97 -5.08
CA MET A 64 14.69 -3.78 -4.90
C MET A 64 13.73 -3.17 -3.85
N ASP A 65 12.97 -4.02 -3.15
CA ASP A 65 11.87 -3.60 -2.29
C ASP A 65 12.27 -3.48 -0.82
N LEU A 66 11.64 -2.54 -0.12
CA LEU A 66 11.71 -2.41 1.33
C LEU A 66 10.37 -2.75 1.97
N GLN A 67 10.43 -3.59 3.01
CA GLN A 67 9.28 -3.94 3.85
C GLN A 67 9.52 -3.47 5.28
N ILE A 68 8.63 -2.61 5.78
CA ILE A 68 8.72 -2.08 7.15
C ILE A 68 7.42 -2.37 7.89
N ILE A 69 7.55 -3.06 9.02
CA ILE A 69 6.46 -3.39 9.93
C ILE A 69 6.75 -2.71 11.27
N LEU A 70 5.82 -1.87 11.72
CA LEU A 70 5.85 -1.24 13.03
C LEU A 70 4.85 -1.94 13.94
N VAL A 71 5.31 -2.43 15.09
CA VAL A 71 4.47 -3.06 16.11
C VAL A 71 4.48 -2.17 17.36
N GLN A 72 3.30 -1.73 17.79
CA GLN A 72 3.15 -0.99 19.05
C GLN A 72 3.18 -1.97 20.23
N GLN A 73 3.78 -1.55 21.34
CA GLN A 73 3.66 -2.30 22.58
C GLN A 73 2.22 -2.21 23.10
N PRO A 74 1.69 -3.25 23.73
CA PRO A 74 0.39 -3.18 24.41
C PRO A 74 0.38 -2.04 25.43
N GLU A 75 -0.74 -1.31 25.54
CA GLU A 75 -0.93 -0.41 26.68
C GLU A 75 -1.06 -1.27 27.95
N ASN A 76 -0.21 -1.01 28.94
CA ASN A 76 -0.22 -1.68 30.25
C ASN A 76 -1.41 -1.24 31.10
#